data_AF-A0A3D1J726-F1
#
_entry.id   AF-A0A3D1J726-F1
#
_cell.length_a   1.000
_cell.length_b   1.000
_cell.length_c   1.000
_cell.angle_alpha   90.00
_cell.angle_beta   90.00
_cell.angle_gamma   90.00
#
_symmetry.space_group_name_H-M   'P 1'
#
loop_
_entity.id
_entity.type
_entity.pdbx_description
1 polymer ?
#
loop_
_entity_poly.entity_id
_entity_poly.type
_entity_poly.pdbx_seq_one_letter_code
_entity_poly.pdbx_strand_id
1 'polypeptide(L)'
;IGNFVYSGTEERNGYISPGHNSTYFDEETGQYYMIFHTRFPDNGEYHSVRVHQMFFTETGWPVIAPLRYAGEVIDDYTPAQVVGDYSALIFNKLISDEASTPQVIKLSKNGQITGDLSGNWKIADENSQYDAEVEISEVVYKGKFISCWDENQHKQVMTFTGTSESGIPLFIVKNEG
;
A
#
# COMPACT_ATOMS: atom_id res chain seq x y z
N ILE A 1 -2.48 -3.08 10.33
CA ILE A 1 -1.58 -3.67 9.33
C ILE A 1 -0.86 -4.85 9.96
N GLY A 2 -0.64 -5.96 9.24
CA GLY A 2 0.05 -7.14 9.75
C GLY A 2 1.55 -7.14 9.43
N ASN A 3 2.22 -8.28 9.65
CA ASN A 3 3.61 -8.47 9.23
C ASN A 3 3.71 -8.50 7.70
N PHE A 4 4.73 -7.88 7.13
CA PHE A 4 4.98 -7.94 5.69
C PHE A 4 6.45 -7.66 5.35
N VAL A 5 6.86 -8.05 4.14
CA VAL A 5 8.15 -7.72 3.53
C VAL A 5 7.95 -7.24 2.09
N TYR A 6 8.77 -6.30 1.62
CA TYR A 6 8.73 -5.80 0.24
C TYR A 6 9.56 -6.65 -0.73
N SER A 7 10.48 -7.46 -0.21
CA SER A 7 11.32 -8.39 -0.97
C SER A 7 11.21 -9.80 -0.37
N GLY A 8 11.22 -10.81 -1.25
CA GLY A 8 11.28 -12.22 -0.85
C GLY A 8 12.71 -12.77 -0.68
N THR A 9 13.74 -11.92 -0.80
CA THR A 9 15.17 -12.30 -0.78
C THR A 9 15.83 -12.06 0.58
N GLU A 10 17.14 -12.33 0.69
CA GLU A 10 17.88 -12.33 1.98
C GLU A 10 17.86 -10.98 2.72
N GLU A 11 17.83 -9.85 2.02
CA GLU A 11 17.61 -8.53 2.63
C GLU A 11 16.11 -8.23 2.68
N ARG A 12 15.47 -8.66 3.76
CA ARG A 12 14.04 -8.47 3.99
C ARG A 12 13.76 -7.10 4.59
N ASN A 13 13.37 -6.16 3.73
CA ASN A 13 12.85 -4.86 4.18
C ASN A 13 11.34 -4.96 4.38
N GLY A 14 10.84 -4.56 5.54
CA GLY A 14 9.44 -4.74 5.91
C GLY A 14 9.20 -4.55 7.40
N TYR A 15 7.99 -4.83 7.85
CA TYR A 15 7.56 -4.62 9.24
C TYR A 15 7.15 -5.92 9.90
N ILE A 16 7.59 -6.10 11.14
CA ILE A 16 7.23 -7.20 12.02
C ILE A 16 6.59 -6.63 13.28
N SER A 17 5.42 -7.15 13.63
CA SER A 17 4.56 -6.67 14.72
C SER A 17 4.35 -5.16 14.74
N PRO A 18 3.96 -4.50 13.61
CA PRO A 18 3.62 -3.10 13.61
C PRO A 18 2.35 -2.85 14.43
N GLY A 19 2.36 -1.89 15.37
CA GLY A 19 1.19 -1.66 16.21
C GLY A 19 1.34 -0.57 17.27
N HIS A 20 0.36 -0.56 18.19
CA HIS A 20 0.18 0.47 19.22
C HIS A 20 0.19 1.87 18.59
N ASN A 21 -0.70 2.06 17.62
CA ASN A 21 -0.72 3.30 16.88
C ASN A 21 -1.42 4.43 17.67
N SER A 22 -1.04 5.64 17.32
CA SER A 22 -1.84 6.85 17.48
C SER A 22 -2.19 7.38 16.08
N THR A 23 -3.05 8.39 16.03
CA THR A 23 -3.46 9.05 14.80
C THR A 23 -3.41 10.55 15.00
N TYR A 24 -2.90 11.26 14.00
CA TYR A 24 -2.91 12.71 13.94
C TYR A 24 -3.74 13.17 12.74
N PHE A 25 -4.57 14.19 12.97
CA PHE A 25 -5.30 14.91 11.93
C PHE A 25 -4.78 16.34 11.90
N ASP A 26 -4.35 16.77 10.74
CA ASP A 26 -3.93 18.15 10.50
C ASP A 26 -5.13 18.95 9.99
N GLU A 27 -5.64 19.87 10.82
CA GLU A 27 -6.80 20.71 10.49
C GLU A 27 -6.52 21.69 9.35
N GLU A 28 -5.26 22.08 9.12
CA GLU A 28 -4.90 23.04 8.07
C GLU A 28 -4.89 22.39 6.69
N THR A 29 -4.36 21.17 6.60
CA THR A 29 -4.20 20.44 5.34
C THR A 29 -5.29 19.40 5.08
N GLY A 30 -6.05 19.03 6.11
CA GLY A 30 -7.02 17.95 6.07
C GLY A 30 -6.39 16.55 6.03
N GLN A 31 -5.07 16.43 6.25
CA GLN A 31 -4.35 15.17 6.13
C GLN A 31 -4.39 14.37 7.43
N TYR A 32 -4.45 13.04 7.27
CA TYR A 32 -4.37 12.11 8.38
C TYR A 32 -3.07 11.31 8.35
N TYR A 33 -2.55 11.00 9.54
CA TYR A 33 -1.33 10.22 9.69
C TYR A 33 -1.51 9.15 10.76
N MET A 34 -1.04 7.94 10.46
CA MET A 34 -0.92 6.86 11.44
C MET A 34 0.52 6.80 11.94
N ILE A 35 0.69 6.91 13.26
CA ILE A 35 2.00 6.88 13.92
C ILE A 35 2.07 5.64 14.81
N PHE A 36 3.04 4.77 14.60
CA PHE A 36 3.14 3.49 15.28
C PHE A 36 4.58 3.05 15.47
N HIS A 37 4.81 2.04 16.31
CA HIS A 37 6.11 1.35 16.35
C HIS A 37 6.05 0.06 15.56
N THR A 38 7.19 -0.38 15.05
CA THR A 38 7.35 -1.70 14.44
C THR A 38 8.73 -2.25 14.72
N ARG A 39 8.85 -3.57 14.78
CA ARG A 39 10.12 -4.29 14.60
C ARG A 39 10.37 -4.51 13.11
N PHE A 40 11.52 -5.10 12.79
CA PHE A 40 11.96 -5.34 11.43
C PHE A 40 12.41 -6.80 11.26
N PRO A 41 12.26 -7.38 10.06
CA PRO A 41 12.83 -8.67 9.76
C PRO A 41 14.31 -8.71 10.13
N ASP A 42 14.77 -9.83 10.69
CA ASP A 42 16.19 -10.09 10.96
C ASP A 42 16.87 -9.12 11.95
N ASN A 43 16.08 -8.34 12.70
CA ASN A 43 16.57 -7.37 13.70
C ASN A 43 16.10 -7.66 15.14
N GLY A 44 15.52 -8.83 15.38
CA GLY A 44 15.03 -9.23 16.70
C GLY A 44 14.01 -8.24 17.28
N GLU A 45 14.24 -7.81 18.52
CA GLU A 45 13.33 -6.93 19.26
C GLU A 45 13.59 -5.42 19.02
N TYR A 46 14.57 -5.08 18.17
CA TYR A 46 14.79 -3.68 17.83
C TYR A 46 13.55 -3.10 17.16
N HIS A 47 13.13 -1.93 17.63
CA HIS A 47 11.94 -1.25 17.11
C HIS A 47 12.22 0.22 16.84
N SER A 48 11.43 0.79 15.94
CA SER A 48 11.46 2.22 15.66
C SER A 48 10.07 2.73 15.30
N VAL A 49 9.89 4.04 15.42
CA VAL A 49 8.66 4.72 15.00
C VAL A 49 8.58 4.72 13.47
N ARG A 50 7.36 4.57 12.97
CA ARG A 50 6.98 4.78 11.56
C ARG A 50 5.74 5.67 11.50
N VAL A 51 5.65 6.42 10.40
CA VAL A 51 4.51 7.28 10.09
C VAL A 51 4.09 6.93 8.67
N HIS A 52 2.80 6.67 8.48
CA HIS A 52 2.20 6.45 7.16
C HIS A 52 1.03 7.44 7.02
N GLN A 53 0.92 8.08 5.85
CA GLN A 53 -0.26 8.88 5.56
C GLN A 53 -1.50 7.98 5.48
N MET A 54 -2.64 8.48 5.89
CA MET A 54 -3.92 7.79 5.88
C MET A 54 -4.90 8.53 4.98
N PHE A 55 -5.65 7.76 4.20
CA PHE A 55 -6.74 8.22 3.33
C PHE A 55 -8.02 7.49 3.71
N PHE A 56 -9.14 7.95 3.19
CA PHE A 56 -10.44 7.30 3.40
C PHE A 56 -11.02 6.88 2.08
N THR A 57 -11.59 5.67 2.05
CA THR A 57 -12.44 5.22 0.94
C THR A 57 -13.73 6.05 0.91
N GLU A 58 -14.49 5.98 -0.18
CA GLU A 58 -15.81 6.61 -0.30
C GLU A 58 -16.81 6.08 0.73
N THR A 59 -16.58 4.88 1.25
CA THR A 59 -17.36 4.27 2.34
C THR A 59 -16.86 4.64 3.74
N GLY A 60 -15.84 5.50 3.84
CA GLY A 60 -15.30 6.01 5.09
C GLY A 60 -14.33 5.08 5.82
N TRP A 61 -13.82 4.03 5.15
CA TRP A 61 -12.81 3.16 5.75
C TRP A 61 -11.41 3.75 5.58
N PRO A 62 -10.60 3.79 6.65
CA PRO A 62 -9.22 4.24 6.54
C PRO A 62 -8.35 3.22 5.79
N VAL A 63 -7.55 3.72 4.87
CA VAL A 63 -6.45 3.00 4.20
C VAL A 63 -5.18 3.80 4.41
N ILE A 64 -4.03 3.14 4.52
CA ILE A 64 -2.75 3.83 4.79
C ILE A 64 -1.80 3.65 3.61
N ALA A 65 -1.00 4.68 3.32
CA ALA A 65 0.02 4.63 2.27
C ALA A 65 0.90 3.38 2.45
N PRO A 66 1.25 2.65 1.37
CA PRO A 66 2.06 1.43 1.51
C PRO A 66 3.44 1.71 2.09
N LEU A 67 4.03 2.86 1.74
CA LEU A 67 5.36 3.27 2.16
C LEU A 67 5.28 4.35 3.26
N ARG A 68 6.38 4.56 3.98
CA ARG A 68 6.45 5.57 5.05
C ARG A 68 6.27 6.98 4.49
N TYR A 69 5.63 7.84 5.27
CA TYR A 69 5.44 9.25 4.92
C TYR A 69 6.77 9.94 4.64
N ALA A 70 6.85 10.58 3.47
CA ALA A 70 8.00 11.31 2.99
C ALA A 70 7.63 12.68 2.39
N GLY A 71 6.40 13.17 2.67
CA GLY A 71 5.90 14.44 2.15
C GLY A 71 4.93 14.30 0.98
N GLU A 72 4.47 13.09 0.68
CA GLU A 72 3.51 12.85 -0.39
C GLU A 72 2.16 13.54 -0.12
N VAL A 73 1.49 13.93 -1.19
CA VAL A 73 0.15 14.54 -1.19
C VAL A 73 -0.66 13.81 -2.25
N ILE A 74 -1.92 13.48 -1.91
CA ILE A 74 -2.84 12.84 -2.85
C ILE A 74 -3.12 13.77 -4.03
N ASP A 75 -3.11 13.19 -5.23
CA ASP A 75 -3.30 13.91 -6.48
C ASP A 75 -4.10 13.04 -7.46
N ASP A 76 -4.44 13.63 -8.60
CA ASP A 76 -5.05 12.94 -9.72
C ASP A 76 -3.97 12.37 -10.66
N TYR A 77 -4.12 11.09 -11.02
CA TYR A 77 -3.15 10.40 -11.86
C TYR A 77 -3.81 9.84 -13.11
N THR A 78 -3.08 9.93 -14.22
CA THR A 78 -3.51 9.32 -15.47
C THR A 78 -3.29 7.81 -15.44
N PRO A 79 -4.09 7.02 -16.20
CA PRO A 79 -3.83 5.59 -16.36
C PRO A 79 -2.41 5.27 -16.85
N ALA A 80 -1.81 6.16 -17.64
CA ALA A 80 -0.44 5.98 -18.14
C ALA A 80 0.62 6.02 -17.03
N GLN A 81 0.41 6.81 -15.97
CA GLN A 81 1.31 6.84 -14.81
C GLN A 81 1.19 5.56 -13.96
N VAL A 82 0.01 4.94 -13.96
CA VAL A 82 -0.27 3.70 -13.22
C VAL A 82 0.23 2.45 -13.94
N VAL A 83 0.31 2.42 -15.27
CA VAL A 83 0.82 1.23 -15.97
C VAL A 83 2.26 0.91 -15.57
N GLY A 84 2.55 -0.37 -15.33
CA GLY A 84 3.89 -0.85 -15.02
C GLY A 84 3.92 -2.21 -14.31
N ASP A 85 5.12 -2.58 -13.87
CA ASP A 85 5.39 -3.78 -13.07
C ASP A 85 5.40 -3.40 -11.57
N TYR A 86 4.83 -4.27 -10.74
CA TYR A 86 4.51 -3.98 -9.34
C TYR A 86 4.73 -5.21 -8.46
N SER A 87 4.86 -4.95 -7.16
CA SER A 87 4.80 -5.93 -6.09
C SER A 87 3.52 -5.72 -5.29
N ALA A 88 2.66 -6.75 -5.23
CA ALA A 88 1.42 -6.73 -4.46
C ALA A 88 1.55 -7.48 -3.14
N LEU A 89 1.06 -6.88 -2.06
CA LEU A 89 0.99 -7.45 -0.72
C LEU A 89 -0.47 -7.54 -0.30
N ILE A 90 -0.98 -8.76 -0.28
CA ILE A 90 -2.30 -9.08 0.24
C ILE A 90 -2.13 -9.50 1.70
N PHE A 91 -2.82 -8.80 2.60
CA PHE A 91 -2.82 -9.13 4.01
C PHE A 91 -3.89 -10.18 4.32
N ASN A 92 -3.88 -10.75 5.51
CA ASN A 92 -4.92 -11.64 5.98
C ASN A 92 -5.42 -11.19 7.37
N LYS A 93 -6.44 -11.88 7.88
CA LYS A 93 -7.02 -11.61 9.20
C LYS A 93 -6.46 -12.48 10.31
N LEU A 94 -5.47 -13.32 10.00
CA LEU A 94 -4.85 -14.19 10.99
C LEU A 94 -3.94 -13.37 11.90
N ILE A 95 -3.88 -13.78 13.16
CA ILE A 95 -2.92 -13.26 14.12
C ILE A 95 -1.80 -14.30 14.19
N SER A 96 -0.72 -14.05 13.45
CA SER A 96 0.44 -14.92 13.37
C SER A 96 1.73 -14.10 13.27
N ASP A 97 2.86 -14.81 13.39
CA ASP A 97 4.20 -14.27 13.14
C ASP A 97 4.58 -14.29 11.64
N GLU A 98 3.78 -14.93 10.79
CA GLU A 98 3.99 -15.00 9.34
C GLU A 98 3.85 -13.62 8.68
N ALA A 99 4.79 -13.29 7.81
CA ALA A 99 4.78 -12.06 7.03
C ALA A 99 4.17 -12.28 5.65
N SER A 100 3.30 -11.36 5.20
CA SER A 100 2.88 -11.28 3.81
C SER A 100 4.10 -11.01 2.91
N THR A 101 4.23 -11.78 1.83
CA THR A 101 5.31 -11.67 0.86
C THR A 101 4.81 -11.08 -0.46
N PRO A 102 5.68 -10.37 -1.20
CA PRO A 102 5.26 -9.71 -2.44
C PRO A 102 4.91 -10.72 -3.52
N GLN A 103 3.86 -10.44 -4.28
CA GLN A 103 3.49 -11.14 -5.51
C GLN A 103 3.76 -10.21 -6.69
N VAL A 104 4.52 -10.68 -7.69
CA VAL A 104 4.92 -9.85 -8.84
C VAL A 104 3.75 -9.79 -9.82
N ILE A 105 3.27 -8.57 -10.07
CA ILE A 105 2.15 -8.32 -10.97
C ILE A 105 2.48 -7.22 -11.95
N LYS A 106 1.71 -7.14 -13.02
CA LYS A 106 1.78 -6.09 -14.03
C LYS A 106 0.40 -5.50 -14.28
N LEU A 107 0.29 -4.19 -14.14
CA LEU A 107 -0.90 -3.42 -14.48
C LEU A 107 -0.78 -2.94 -15.92
N SER A 108 -1.56 -3.54 -16.82
CA SER A 108 -1.52 -3.26 -18.25
C SER A 108 -2.47 -2.13 -18.66
N LYS A 109 -2.16 -1.44 -19.77
CA LYS A 109 -2.93 -0.29 -20.28
C LYS A 109 -4.42 -0.58 -20.53
N ASN A 110 -4.77 -1.83 -20.81
CA ASN A 110 -6.13 -2.28 -21.04
C ASN A 110 -6.91 -2.56 -19.73
N GLY A 111 -6.35 -2.23 -18.57
CA GLY A 111 -6.98 -2.47 -17.27
C GLY A 111 -6.78 -3.88 -16.71
N GLN A 112 -5.97 -4.73 -17.33
CA GLN A 112 -5.72 -6.10 -16.84
C GLN A 112 -4.52 -6.17 -15.89
N ILE A 113 -4.63 -7.05 -14.89
CA ILE A 113 -3.54 -7.47 -14.00
C ILE A 113 -3.10 -8.87 -14.42
N THR A 114 -1.80 -9.06 -14.58
CA THR A 114 -1.16 -10.34 -14.94
C THR A 114 0.09 -10.58 -14.09
N GLY A 115 0.59 -11.81 -14.02
CA GLY A 115 1.79 -12.18 -13.27
C GLY A 115 1.47 -13.32 -12.31
N ASP A 116 1.95 -13.22 -11.08
CA ASP A 116 1.62 -14.16 -10.00
C ASP A 116 0.13 -14.11 -9.62
N LEU A 117 -0.52 -12.98 -9.89
CA LEU A 117 -1.94 -12.74 -9.68
C LEU A 117 -2.60 -12.27 -10.98
N SER A 118 -3.91 -12.51 -11.10
CA SER A 118 -4.73 -12.08 -12.22
C SER A 118 -5.96 -11.30 -11.75
N GLY A 119 -6.41 -10.39 -12.60
CA GLY A 119 -7.59 -9.58 -12.33
C GLY A 119 -7.62 -8.29 -13.15
N ASN A 120 -8.24 -7.25 -12.60
CA ASN A 120 -8.45 -5.97 -13.28
C ASN A 120 -8.12 -4.79 -12.38
N TRP A 121 -7.80 -3.65 -12.96
CA TRP A 121 -7.61 -2.40 -12.24
C TRP A 121 -8.24 -1.23 -12.99
N LYS A 122 -8.69 -0.24 -12.22
CA LYS A 122 -9.21 1.02 -12.73
C LYS A 122 -8.87 2.14 -11.75
N ILE A 123 -8.26 3.20 -12.26
CA ILE A 123 -8.10 4.45 -11.49
C ILE A 123 -9.34 5.33 -11.69
N ALA A 124 -9.71 6.08 -10.66
CA ALA A 124 -10.74 7.13 -10.77
C ALA A 124 -10.22 8.33 -11.57
N ASP A 125 -11.10 9.00 -12.30
CA ASP A 125 -10.74 10.21 -13.06
C ASP A 125 -10.24 11.33 -12.11
N GLU A 126 -10.86 11.46 -10.94
CA GLU A 126 -10.42 12.31 -9.82
C GLU A 126 -10.01 11.41 -8.63
N ASN A 127 -8.85 10.76 -8.74
CA ASN A 127 -8.31 9.86 -7.70
C ASN A 127 -8.20 10.54 -6.32
N SER A 128 -7.94 11.84 -6.27
CA SER A 128 -7.93 12.60 -5.03
C SER A 128 -9.27 12.57 -4.28
N GLN A 129 -10.39 12.41 -5.00
CA GLN A 129 -11.75 12.43 -4.45
C GLN A 129 -12.38 11.02 -4.38
N TYR A 130 -12.35 10.26 -5.47
CA TYR A 130 -13.06 8.98 -5.59
C TYR A 130 -12.14 7.77 -5.54
N ASP A 131 -12.69 6.58 -5.26
CA ASP A 131 -11.88 5.38 -5.13
C ASP A 131 -11.45 4.83 -6.49
N ALA A 132 -10.18 4.44 -6.56
CA ALA A 132 -9.70 3.49 -7.53
C ALA A 132 -10.12 2.06 -7.12
N GLU A 133 -10.30 1.19 -8.10
CA GLU A 133 -10.69 -0.20 -7.91
C GLU A 133 -9.60 -1.14 -8.43
N VAL A 134 -9.22 -2.10 -7.60
CA VAL A 134 -8.33 -3.20 -7.95
C VAL A 134 -9.06 -4.50 -7.62
N GLU A 135 -9.22 -5.36 -8.61
CA GLU A 135 -9.82 -6.68 -8.46
C GLU A 135 -8.74 -7.74 -8.65
N ILE A 136 -8.57 -8.62 -7.66
CA ILE A 136 -7.64 -9.74 -7.70
C ILE A 136 -8.36 -10.98 -7.17
N SER A 137 -8.34 -12.07 -7.94
CA SER A 137 -8.98 -13.34 -7.53
C SER A 137 -10.44 -13.16 -7.07
N GLU A 138 -11.22 -12.38 -7.83
CA GLU A 138 -12.63 -12.05 -7.56
C GLU A 138 -12.87 -11.19 -6.29
N VAL A 139 -11.81 -10.72 -5.64
CA VAL A 139 -11.90 -9.78 -4.51
C VAL A 139 -11.65 -8.37 -5.02
N VAL A 140 -12.63 -7.49 -4.84
CA VAL A 140 -12.53 -6.06 -5.16
C VAL A 140 -11.98 -5.30 -3.95
N TYR A 141 -10.95 -4.50 -4.18
CA TYR A 141 -10.33 -3.58 -3.24
C TYR A 141 -10.59 -2.15 -3.71
N LYS A 142 -11.08 -1.31 -2.80
CA LYS A 142 -11.30 0.12 -3.03
C LYS A 142 -10.28 0.94 -2.26
N GLY A 143 -9.78 1.99 -2.88
CA GLY A 143 -8.85 2.91 -2.24
C GLY A 143 -8.20 3.88 -3.21
N LYS A 144 -6.90 4.16 -3.02
CA LYS A 144 -6.22 5.29 -3.64
C LYS A 144 -4.91 4.86 -4.29
N PHE A 145 -4.64 5.38 -5.48
CA PHE A 145 -3.28 5.47 -5.99
C PHE A 145 -2.57 6.67 -5.36
N ILE A 146 -1.28 6.55 -5.06
CA ILE A 146 -0.47 7.60 -4.45
C ILE A 146 1.01 7.43 -4.84
N SER A 147 1.67 8.52 -5.23
CA SER A 147 3.12 8.54 -5.46
C SER A 147 3.85 8.65 -4.13
N CYS A 148 4.70 7.67 -3.82
CA CYS A 148 5.44 7.61 -2.56
C CYS A 148 6.94 7.45 -2.81
N TRP A 149 7.76 7.91 -1.86
CA TRP A 149 9.19 7.63 -1.87
C TRP A 149 9.45 6.21 -1.38
N ASP A 150 10.07 5.37 -2.21
CA ASP A 150 10.53 4.05 -1.82
C ASP A 150 12.01 4.10 -1.41
N GLU A 151 12.26 3.87 -0.11
CA GLU A 151 13.61 3.84 0.45
C GLU A 151 14.45 2.65 -0.03
N ASN A 152 13.82 1.59 -0.54
CA ASN A 152 14.53 0.43 -1.11
C ASN A 152 14.99 0.69 -2.54
N GLN A 153 14.19 1.44 -3.31
CA GLN A 153 14.46 1.74 -4.72
C GLN A 153 15.12 3.10 -4.92
N HIS A 154 15.14 3.94 -3.89
CA HIS A 154 15.66 5.32 -3.90
C HIS A 154 14.99 6.18 -4.99
N LYS A 155 13.68 6.00 -5.17
CA LYS A 155 12.88 6.65 -6.22
C LYS A 155 11.48 6.99 -5.72
N GLN A 156 10.85 7.96 -6.38
CA GLN A 156 9.41 8.16 -6.29
C GLN A 156 8.73 7.10 -7.15
N VAL A 157 7.83 6.33 -6.55
CA VAL A 157 7.14 5.21 -7.19
C VAL A 157 5.63 5.34 -7.01
N MET A 158 4.88 4.89 -8.01
CA MET A 158 3.44 4.77 -7.88
C MET A 158 3.10 3.64 -6.91
N THR A 159 2.10 3.84 -6.08
CA THR A 159 1.59 2.81 -5.19
C THR A 159 0.06 2.80 -5.20
N PHE A 160 -0.53 1.72 -4.73
CA PHE A 160 -1.96 1.63 -4.42
C PHE A 160 -2.13 1.13 -2.98
N THR A 161 -3.07 1.74 -2.27
CA THR A 161 -3.57 1.24 -0.98
C THR A 161 -5.08 1.11 -1.04
N GLY A 162 -5.59 -0.03 -0.60
CA GLY A 162 -7.02 -0.29 -0.61
C GLY A 162 -7.43 -1.33 0.41
N THR A 163 -8.74 -1.48 0.55
CA THR A 163 -9.35 -2.52 1.39
C THR A 163 -10.51 -3.17 0.67
N SER A 164 -10.71 -4.47 0.91
CA SER A 164 -11.89 -5.18 0.43
C SER A 164 -13.11 -4.89 1.29
N GLU A 165 -14.31 -5.28 0.84
CA GLU A 165 -15.53 -5.21 1.65
C GLU A 165 -15.41 -5.98 2.97
N SER A 166 -14.63 -7.07 2.96
CA SER A 166 -14.37 -7.84 4.18
C SER A 166 -13.25 -7.24 5.03
N GLY A 167 -12.69 -6.08 4.69
CA GLY A 167 -11.63 -5.43 5.46
C GLY A 167 -10.27 -6.11 5.33
N ILE A 168 -9.99 -6.72 4.17
CA ILE A 168 -8.65 -7.23 3.84
C ILE A 168 -7.86 -6.11 3.17
N PRO A 169 -6.74 -5.63 3.75
CA PRO A 169 -5.89 -4.64 3.11
C PRO A 169 -5.15 -5.19 1.90
N LEU A 170 -4.94 -4.33 0.91
CA LEU A 170 -4.08 -4.56 -0.25
C LEU A 170 -3.13 -3.38 -0.41
N PHE A 171 -1.84 -3.68 -0.49
CA PHE A 171 -0.83 -2.73 -0.95
C PHE A 171 -0.27 -3.18 -2.30
N ILE A 172 0.02 -2.22 -3.16
CA ILE A 172 0.76 -2.44 -4.41
C ILE A 172 1.83 -1.36 -4.52
N VAL A 173 3.08 -1.74 -4.79
CA VAL A 173 4.23 -0.82 -4.91
C VAL A 173 4.91 -1.04 -6.26
N LYS A 174 5.10 0.02 -7.05
CA LYS A 174 5.69 -0.08 -8.39
C LYS A 174 7.16 -0.45 -8.31
N ASN A 175 7.59 -1.35 -9.18
CA ASN A 175 8.98 -1.75 -9.33
C ASN A 175 9.60 -0.91 -10.47
N GLU A 176 10.45 0.05 -10.12
CA GLU A 176 11.19 0.89 -11.05
C GLU A 176 12.61 0.32 -11.24
N GLY A 177 12.80 -0.44 -12.32
CA GLY A 177 14.09 -1.04 -12.71
C GLY A 177 15.22 -0.06 -12.97
#